data_AF-A0A1G6ZHW8-F1
#
_entry.id   AF-A0A1G6ZHW8-F1
#
_cell.length_a   1.000
_cell.length_b   1.000
_cell.length_c   1.000
_cell.angle_alpha   90.00
_cell.angle_beta   90.00
_cell.angle_gamma   90.00
#
_symmetry.space_group_name_H-M   'P 1'
#
loop_
_entity.id
_entity.type
_entity.pdbx_description
1 polymer ?
#
loop_
_entity_poly.entity_id
_entity_poly.type
_entity_poly.pdbx_seq_one_letter_code
_entity_poly.pdbx_strand_id
1 'polypeptide(L)'
;MTIDRMNLPAKLYQPRIFPTALEVARGRRSRNPVVVDLDPTTFCDLACPECISGRLLNQGRFTSERLLALAGELVELGVAAVILIGGGEPLAHRGTQAVIRTLGGAGVAVGVVTNGTMIDHNLDVLAEHTSWVRVSVDAA
;
A
#
# COMPACT_ATOMS: atom_id res chain seq x y z
N MET A 1 -31.19 -3.42 -5.89
CA MET A 1 -29.87 -3.98 -5.49
C MET A 1 -30.13 -5.12 -4.53
N THR A 2 -30.03 -6.35 -4.98
CA THR A 2 -30.01 -7.52 -4.08
C THR A 2 -28.66 -7.54 -3.39
N ILE A 3 -28.66 -7.44 -2.06
CA ILE A 3 -27.44 -7.64 -1.27
C ILE A 3 -27.14 -9.13 -1.34
N ASP A 4 -26.16 -9.48 -2.17
CA ASP A 4 -25.68 -10.85 -2.26
C ASP A 4 -25.23 -11.32 -0.87
N ARG A 5 -25.63 -12.53 -0.44
CA ARG A 5 -25.20 -13.05 0.86
C ARG A 5 -23.67 -13.11 0.88
N MET A 6 -23.07 -12.59 1.95
CA MET A 6 -21.62 -12.55 2.10
C MET A 6 -20.99 -13.96 1.99
N ASN A 7 -20.37 -14.23 0.85
CA ASN A 7 -19.69 -15.49 0.57
C ASN A 7 -18.26 -15.44 1.10
N LEU A 8 -18.09 -15.74 2.40
CA LEU A 8 -16.78 -15.76 3.05
C LEU A 8 -15.81 -16.76 2.38
N PRO A 9 -16.19 -17.99 2.03
CA PRO A 9 -15.29 -18.92 1.34
C PRO A 9 -14.73 -18.36 0.02
N ALA A 10 -15.56 -17.73 -0.81
CA ALA A 10 -15.10 -17.11 -2.05
C ALA A 10 -14.15 -15.92 -1.80
N LYS A 11 -14.35 -15.16 -0.72
CA LYS A 11 -13.42 -14.10 -0.31
C LYS A 11 -12.08 -14.62 0.22
N LEU A 12 -12.10 -15.79 0.88
CA LEU A 12 -10.89 -16.44 1.39
C LEU A 12 -10.07 -17.08 0.27
N TYR A 13 -10.73 -17.53 -0.81
CA TYR A 13 -10.02 -18.02 -1.97
C TYR A 13 -9.39 -16.86 -2.74
N GLN A 14 -8.07 -16.74 -2.60
CA GLN A 14 -7.25 -15.72 -3.25
C GLN A 14 -6.41 -16.39 -4.36
N PRO A 15 -6.89 -16.48 -5.61
CA PRO A 15 -6.27 -17.28 -6.66
C PRO A 15 -4.83 -16.86 -6.96
N ARG A 16 -4.52 -15.57 -6.76
CA ARG A 16 -3.18 -15.01 -6.99
C ARG A 16 -2.18 -15.39 -5.90
N ILE A 17 -2.61 -15.55 -4.64
CA ILE A 17 -1.72 -15.87 -3.52
C ILE A 17 -1.60 -17.37 -3.29
N PHE A 18 -2.67 -18.12 -3.59
CA PHE A 18 -2.82 -19.52 -3.21
C PHE A 18 -1.68 -20.42 -3.72
N PRO A 19 -1.24 -20.34 -4.98
CA PRO A 19 -0.11 -21.14 -5.46
C PRO A 19 1.17 -20.90 -4.64
N THR A 20 1.53 -19.63 -4.41
CA THR A 20 2.73 -19.28 -3.62
C THR A 20 2.60 -19.75 -2.16
N ALA A 21 1.43 -19.56 -1.54
CA ALA A 21 1.18 -20.00 -0.17
C ALA A 21 1.27 -21.53 -0.04
N LEU A 22 0.75 -22.28 -1.02
CA LEU A 22 0.82 -23.75 -1.05
C LEU A 22 2.25 -24.25 -1.18
N GLU A 23 3.07 -23.60 -2.01
CA GLU A 23 4.48 -23.93 -2.16
C GLU A 23 5.27 -23.73 -0.87
N VAL A 24 5.00 -22.63 -0.16
CA VAL A 24 5.60 -22.36 1.16
C VAL A 24 5.14 -23.38 2.19
N ALA A 25 3.85 -23.71 2.22
CA ALA A 25 3.30 -24.72 3.13
C ALA A 25 3.89 -26.13 2.90
N ARG A 26 4.40 -26.40 1.69
CA ARG A 26 5.11 -27.64 1.34
C ARG A 26 6.62 -27.59 1.66
N GLY A 27 7.09 -26.55 2.34
CA GLY A 27 8.47 -26.41 2.79
C GLY A 27 9.40 -25.73 1.78
N ARG A 28 8.90 -25.19 0.66
CA ARG A 28 9.71 -24.36 -0.23
C ARG A 28 9.88 -22.97 0.39
N ARG A 29 11.05 -22.36 0.19
CA ARG A 29 11.27 -20.97 0.61
C ARG A 29 10.61 -20.01 -0.39
N SER A 30 9.95 -18.96 0.09
CA SER A 30 9.48 -17.89 -0.80
C SER A 30 10.66 -17.21 -1.47
N ARG A 31 10.55 -16.93 -2.77
CA ARG A 31 11.61 -16.28 -3.55
C ARG A 31 11.66 -14.78 -3.31
N ASN A 32 10.49 -14.18 -3.09
CA ASN A 32 10.28 -12.75 -2.86
C ASN A 32 9.09 -12.52 -1.91
N PRO A 33 8.95 -11.31 -1.35
CA PRO A 33 7.69 -10.88 -0.76
C PRO A 33 6.61 -10.82 -1.84
N VAL A 34 5.41 -11.32 -1.55
CA VAL A 34 4.30 -11.25 -2.51
C VAL A 34 3.58 -9.90 -2.42
N VAL A 35 3.41 -9.39 -1.21
CA VAL A 35 2.83 -8.09 -0.91
C VAL A 35 3.76 -7.37 0.05
N VAL A 36 3.97 -6.07 -0.17
CA VAL A 36 4.79 -5.21 0.70
C VAL A 36 3.96 -4.03 1.17
N ASP A 37 3.88 -3.84 2.47
CA ASP A 37 3.41 -2.59 3.07
C ASP A 37 4.63 -1.65 3.17
N LEU A 38 4.51 -0.45 2.59
CA LEU A 38 5.59 0.53 2.52
C LEU A 38 5.11 1.87 3.08
N ASP A 39 5.70 2.25 4.22
CA ASP A 39 5.48 3.51 4.92
C ASP A 39 6.44 4.58 4.36
N PRO A 40 5.99 5.53 3.52
CA PRO A 40 6.91 6.47 2.88
C PRO A 40 7.48 7.50 3.86
N THR A 41 6.72 7.80 4.90
CA THR A 41 6.98 8.84 5.88
C THR A 41 6.30 8.50 7.19
N THR A 42 6.88 8.96 8.31
CA THR A 42 6.17 8.95 9.60
C THR A 42 5.42 10.25 9.90
N PHE A 43 5.51 11.22 9.00
CA PHE A 43 4.75 12.46 9.13
C PHE A 43 3.27 12.20 8.85
N CYS A 44 2.40 12.71 9.73
CA CYS A 44 0.95 12.76 9.54
C CYS A 44 0.48 14.17 9.92
N ASP A 45 -0.45 14.71 9.14
CA ASP A 45 -1.10 16.00 9.39
C ASP A 45 -2.28 15.90 10.37
N LEU A 46 -2.62 14.68 10.81
CA LEU A 46 -3.62 14.39 11.84
C LEU A 46 -3.00 13.75 13.09
N ALA A 47 -3.76 13.77 14.19
CA ALA A 47 -3.36 13.21 15.48
C ALA A 47 -4.47 12.33 16.08
N CYS A 48 -4.86 11.27 15.36
CA CYS A 48 -5.96 10.38 15.77
C CYS A 48 -5.66 9.75 17.15
N PRO A 49 -6.61 9.76 18.11
CA PRO A 49 -6.38 9.25 19.47
C PRO A 49 -5.94 7.79 19.52
N GLU A 50 -6.53 6.94 18.67
CA GLU A 50 -6.28 5.49 18.62
C GLU A 50 -5.25 5.11 17.54
N CYS A 51 -4.37 6.04 17.15
CA CYS A 51 -3.37 5.76 16.12
C CYS A 51 -2.33 4.75 16.62
N ILE A 52 -2.28 3.57 15.99
CA ILE A 52 -1.26 2.54 16.27
C ILE A 52 0.18 3.06 16.09
N SER A 53 0.37 4.02 15.17
CA SER A 53 1.65 4.66 14.88
C SER A 53 1.90 5.93 15.71
N GLY A 54 1.01 6.31 16.64
CA GLY A 54 1.07 7.58 17.36
C GLY A 54 2.41 7.87 18.03
N ARG A 55 3.06 6.83 18.57
CA ARG A 55 4.40 6.93 19.20
C ARG A 55 5.57 6.99 18.21
N LEU A 56 5.34 6.71 16.93
CA LEU A 56 6.34 6.69 15.86
C LEU A 56 6.23 7.89 14.92
N LEU A 57 5.16 8.69 15.05
CA LEU A 57 4.93 9.84 14.19
C LEU A 57 6.09 10.84 14.27
N ASN A 58 6.42 11.43 13.12
CA ASN A 58 7.43 12.49 12.96
C ASN A 58 8.86 12.10 13.38
N GLN A 59 9.20 10.81 13.39
CA GLN A 59 10.54 10.33 13.76
C GLN A 59 11.47 10.09 12.58
N GLY A 60 10.93 10.03 11.36
CA GLY A 60 11.72 9.78 10.17
C GLY A 60 10.91 9.79 8.88
N ARG A 61 11.63 9.92 7.76
CA ARG A 61 11.10 9.75 6.42
C ARG A 61 12.21 9.26 5.51
N PHE A 62 11.85 8.52 4.48
CA PHE A 62 12.77 8.27 3.39
C PHE A 62 13.06 9.57 2.64
N THR A 63 14.20 9.63 1.95
CA THR A 63 14.35 10.66 0.91
C THR A 63 13.57 10.24 -0.32
N SER A 64 13.22 11.20 -1.18
CA SER A 64 12.53 10.91 -2.44
C SER A 64 13.34 9.96 -3.33
N GLU A 65 14.66 10.12 -3.36
CA GLU A 65 15.58 9.29 -4.13
C GLU A 65 15.58 7.86 -3.60
N ARG A 66 15.59 7.67 -2.27
CA ARG A 66 15.55 6.33 -1.70
C ARG A 66 14.21 5.65 -1.94
N LEU A 67 13.09 6.37 -1.85
CA LEU A 67 11.78 5.81 -2.19
C LEU A 67 11.69 5.38 -3.64
N LEU A 68 12.19 6.21 -4.55
CA LEU A 68 12.19 5.86 -5.97
C LEU A 68 13.07 4.63 -6.25
N ALA A 69 14.25 4.55 -5.63
CA ALA A 69 15.10 3.36 -5.73
C ALA A 69 14.41 2.11 -5.17
N LEU A 70 13.75 2.21 -4.01
CA LEU A 70 12.95 1.13 -3.43
C LEU A 70 11.84 0.66 -4.38
N ALA A 71 11.15 1.58 -5.06
CA ALA A 71 10.12 1.21 -6.02
C ALA A 71 10.70 0.38 -7.18
N GLY A 72 11.86 0.76 -7.71
CA GLY A 72 12.59 -0.02 -8.72
C GLY A 72 13.01 -1.39 -8.20
N GLU A 73 13.59 -1.46 -7.01
CA GLU A 73 13.98 -2.72 -6.36
C GLU A 73 12.78 -3.68 -6.21
N LEU A 74 11.62 -3.17 -5.79
CA LEU A 74 10.39 -3.97 -5.64
C LEU A 74 9.87 -4.53 -6.97
N VAL A 75 10.01 -3.75 -8.06
CA VAL A 75 9.70 -4.22 -9.42
C VAL A 75 10.67 -5.32 -9.84
N GLU A 76 11.98 -5.13 -9.68
CA GLU A 76 13.00 -6.13 -10.01
C GLU A 76 12.86 -7.42 -9.21
N LEU A 77 12.48 -7.31 -7.93
CA LEU A 77 12.15 -8.43 -7.05
C LEU A 77 10.91 -9.21 -7.50
N GLY A 78 10.07 -8.66 -8.39
CA GLY A 78 8.84 -9.28 -8.86
C GLY A 78 7.72 -9.32 -7.82
N VAL A 79 7.65 -8.29 -6.96
CA VAL A 79 6.58 -8.15 -5.98
C VAL A 79 5.22 -8.00 -6.70
N ALA A 80 4.19 -8.69 -6.24
CA ALA A 80 2.89 -8.67 -6.89
C ALA A 80 2.05 -7.43 -6.53
N ALA A 81 2.19 -6.94 -5.30
CA ALA A 81 1.48 -5.75 -4.84
C ALA A 81 2.27 -4.95 -3.80
N VAL A 82 2.06 -3.64 -3.79
CA VAL A 82 2.58 -2.73 -2.76
C VAL A 82 1.42 -1.92 -2.21
N ILE A 83 1.33 -1.85 -0.89
CA ILE A 83 0.35 -1.02 -0.19
C ILE A 83 1.11 0.13 0.46
N LEU A 84 0.79 1.35 0.06
CA LEU A 84 1.28 2.55 0.72
C LEU A 84 0.36 2.82 1.92
N ILE A 85 0.86 2.53 3.12
CA ILE A 85 0.12 2.54 4.38
C ILE A 85 1.11 2.75 5.52
N GLY A 86 0.62 3.21 6.66
CA GLY A 86 1.36 3.11 7.93
C GLY A 86 2.35 4.25 8.16
N GLY A 87 2.82 4.32 9.41
CA GLY A 87 3.87 5.25 9.83
C GLY A 87 3.41 6.71 9.96
N GLY A 88 2.54 7.19 9.08
CA GLY A 88 2.03 8.55 8.97
C GLY A 88 0.97 8.65 7.87
N GLU A 89 0.91 9.77 7.15
CA GLU A 89 0.08 9.96 5.95
C GLU A 89 0.93 9.75 4.68
N PRO A 90 0.75 8.63 3.95
CA PRO A 90 1.59 8.31 2.79
C PRO A 90 1.59 9.39 1.71
N LEU A 91 0.46 10.07 1.48
CA LEU A 91 0.33 11.10 0.45
C LEU A 91 0.98 12.44 0.83
N ALA A 92 1.36 12.63 2.10
CA ALA A 92 2.09 13.82 2.53
C ALA A 92 3.57 13.81 2.11
N HIS A 93 4.10 12.65 1.68
CA HIS A 93 5.48 12.57 1.20
C HIS A 93 5.57 12.87 -0.31
N ARG A 94 6.39 13.86 -0.68
CA ARG A 94 6.52 14.31 -2.10
C ARG A 94 6.97 13.21 -3.06
N GLY A 95 7.79 12.26 -2.58
CA GLY A 95 8.25 11.11 -3.37
C GLY A 95 7.15 10.08 -3.68
N THR A 96 6.01 10.12 -2.98
CA THR A 96 4.96 9.10 -3.10
C THR A 96 4.38 9.02 -4.51
N GLN A 97 4.20 10.15 -5.20
CA GLN A 97 3.70 10.12 -6.58
C GLN A 97 4.66 9.38 -7.52
N ALA A 98 5.97 9.56 -7.35
CA ALA A 98 6.96 8.88 -8.16
C ALA A 98 6.91 7.37 -7.92
N VAL A 99 6.80 6.94 -6.66
CA VAL A 99 6.63 5.54 -6.28
C VAL A 99 5.38 4.93 -6.93
N ILE A 100 4.22 5.60 -6.82
CA ILE A 100 2.97 5.11 -7.42
C ILE A 100 3.11 4.95 -8.94
N ARG A 101 3.67 5.94 -9.64
CA ARG A 101 3.92 5.87 -11.09
C ARG A 101 4.84 4.72 -11.47
N THR A 102 5.96 4.56 -10.76
CA THR A 102 6.93 3.50 -11.05
C THR A 102 6.33 2.12 -10.86
N LEU A 103 5.64 1.89 -9.75
CA LEU A 103 5.03 0.59 -9.44
C LEU A 103 3.86 0.27 -10.38
N GLY A 104 2.90 1.19 -10.50
CA GLY A 104 1.72 1.01 -11.35
C GLY A 104 2.07 0.90 -12.83
N GLY A 105 3.00 1.70 -13.32
CA GLY A 105 3.51 1.64 -14.70
C GLY A 105 4.23 0.33 -15.03
N ALA A 106 4.80 -0.36 -14.03
CA ALA A 106 5.42 -1.67 -14.18
C ALA A 106 4.43 -2.85 -14.00
N GLY A 107 3.13 -2.56 -13.78
CA GLY A 107 2.10 -3.58 -13.59
C GLY A 107 2.03 -4.17 -12.17
N VAL A 108 2.74 -3.59 -11.20
CA VAL A 108 2.58 -3.94 -9.78
C VAL A 108 1.26 -3.39 -9.27
N ALA A 109 0.47 -4.20 -8.57
CA ALA A 109 -0.79 -3.71 -7.99
C ALA A 109 -0.51 -2.74 -6.83
N VAL A 110 -0.90 -1.47 -6.99
CA VAL A 110 -0.71 -0.46 -5.94
C VAL A 110 -2.00 -0.23 -5.15
N GLY A 111 -1.94 -0.35 -3.84
CA GLY A 111 -2.99 0.09 -2.92
C GLY A 111 -2.53 1.30 -2.11
N VAL A 112 -3.45 2.22 -1.78
CA VAL A 112 -3.13 3.36 -0.92
C VAL A 112 -4.15 3.46 0.21
N VAL A 113 -3.65 3.55 1.45
CA VAL A 113 -4.45 3.89 2.63
C VAL A 113 -4.10 5.30 3.06
N THR A 114 -5.09 6.19 3.09
CA THR A 114 -4.91 7.61 3.37
C THR A 114 -5.98 8.11 4.33
N ASN A 115 -5.67 9.15 5.11
CA ASN A 115 -6.65 9.92 5.87
C ASN A 115 -7.53 10.83 4.98
N GLY A 116 -7.17 10.99 3.72
CA GLY A 116 -7.94 11.71 2.70
C GLY A 116 -7.59 13.19 2.53
N THR A 117 -6.79 13.80 3.41
CA THR A 117 -6.52 15.25 3.37
C THR A 117 -5.66 15.69 2.19
N MET A 118 -4.92 14.76 1.58
CA MET A 118 -3.97 15.01 0.50
C MET A 118 -4.40 14.39 -0.84
N ILE A 119 -5.63 13.90 -0.96
CA ILE A 119 -6.11 13.22 -2.18
C ILE A 119 -6.12 14.17 -3.38
N ASP A 120 -6.57 15.41 -3.20
CA ASP A 120 -6.67 16.42 -4.25
C ASP A 120 -5.32 16.67 -4.96
N HIS A 121 -4.23 16.77 -4.18
CA HIS A 121 -2.88 16.95 -4.68
C HIS A 121 -2.31 15.73 -5.41
N ASN A 122 -2.93 14.56 -5.24
CA ASN A 122 -2.46 13.28 -5.76
C ASN A 122 -3.49 12.59 -6.66
N LEU A 123 -4.60 13.26 -7.02
CA LEU A 123 -5.77 12.64 -7.61
C LEU A 123 -5.45 11.92 -8.92
N ASP A 124 -4.73 12.58 -9.82
CA ASP A 124 -4.41 12.04 -11.15
C ASP A 124 -3.58 10.75 -11.05
N VAL A 125 -2.51 10.77 -10.24
CA VAL A 125 -1.63 9.62 -10.07
C VAL A 125 -2.35 8.46 -9.36
N LEU A 126 -3.24 8.78 -8.42
CA LEU A 126 -4.07 7.78 -7.75
C LEU A 126 -5.03 7.12 -8.73
N ALA A 127 -5.74 7.92 -9.53
CA ALA A 127 -6.71 7.43 -10.50
C ALA A 127 -6.08 6.58 -11.61
N GLU A 128 -4.89 6.95 -12.08
CA GLU A 128 -4.23 6.28 -13.21
C GLU A 128 -3.51 4.98 -12.80
N HIS A 129 -2.90 4.94 -11.62
CA HIS A 129 -1.92 3.92 -11.28
C HIS A 129 -2.24 3.07 -10.05
N THR A 130 -3.33 3.35 -9.33
CA THR A 130 -3.71 2.53 -8.16
C THR A 130 -4.82 1.54 -8.50
N SER A 131 -4.75 0.38 -7.88
CA SER A 131 -5.81 -0.64 -7.94
C SER A 131 -6.98 -0.27 -7.03
N TRP A 132 -6.70 0.44 -5.94
CA TRP A 132 -7.68 0.96 -5.00
C TRP A 132 -7.07 2.05 -4.12
N VAL A 133 -7.95 2.93 -3.62
CA VAL A 133 -7.66 3.88 -2.55
C VAL A 133 -8.64 3.64 -1.42
N ARG A 134 -8.14 3.47 -0.20
CA ARG A 134 -8.92 3.32 1.03
C ARG A 134 -8.76 4.58 1.86
N VAL A 135 -9.87 5.25 2.12
CA VAL A 135 -9.92 6.44 2.98
C VAL A 135 -10.35 6.03 4.38
N SER A 136 -9.55 6.42 5.38
CA SER A 136 -9.86 6.16 6.80
C SER A 136 -10.91 7.15 7.30
N VAL A 137 -12.06 6.65 7.73
CA VAL A 137 -13.17 7.44 8.29
C VAL A 137 -13.74 6.67 9.49
N ASP A 138 -13.53 7.20 10.69
CA ASP A 138 -13.99 6.54 11.94
C ASP A 138 -15.43 6.93 12.31
N ALA A 139 -15.83 8.18 12.01
CA ALA A 139 -17.16 8.71 12.31
C ALA A 139 -17.58 9.77 11.27
N ALA A 140 -18.88 10.06 11.22
CA ALA A 140 -19.52 11.06 10.34
C ALA A 140 -19.98 12.29 11.12
#